data_AF-A0A522M4J1-F1
#
_entry.id   AF-A0A522M4J1-F1
#
_cell.length_a   1.000
_cell.length_b   1.000
_cell.length_c   1.000
_cell.angle_alpha   90.00
_cell.angle_beta   90.00
_cell.angle_gamma   90.00
#
_symmetry.space_group_name_H-M   'P 1'
#
loop_
_entity.id
_entity.type
_entity.pdbx_description
1 polymer ?
#
loop_
_entity_poly.entity_id
_entity_poly.type
_entity_poly.pdbx_seq_one_letter_code
_entity_poly.pdbx_strand_id
1 'polypeptide(L)'
;MSIGWAWRGLWAAASLLAMLPAEAIESQALGVVQAVPPRIHRVFPCGNWSQSGHGGYYRVVLADVSGGVGTEVYIQTMQETVTGANLTLSTLETTPVRELNDDHGQYLVSSAKCVSKGAKGIVELKATFEHDEGNVAHRIRVVLTAPGSYKISNTVVRSP
;
A
#
# COMPACT_ATOMS: atom_id res chain seq x y z
N MET A 1 -22.38 59.08 54.92
CA MET A 1 -21.13 58.44 54.47
C MET A 1 -20.88 57.21 55.33
N SER A 2 -20.89 56.03 54.71
CA SER A 2 -20.07 54.84 55.00
C SER A 2 -20.82 53.62 54.45
N ILE A 3 -20.28 53.04 53.39
CA ILE A 3 -20.78 51.86 52.69
C ILE A 3 -20.20 50.64 53.39
N GLY A 4 -21.07 49.80 53.96
CA GLY A 4 -20.70 48.50 54.51
C GLY A 4 -20.39 47.53 53.38
N TRP A 5 -19.20 46.95 53.41
CA TRP A 5 -18.78 45.88 52.51
C TRP A 5 -19.31 44.55 53.05
N ALA A 6 -20.11 43.84 52.27
CA ALA A 6 -20.44 42.45 52.52
C ALA A 6 -20.24 41.63 51.24
N TRP A 7 -19.22 40.78 51.30
CA TRP A 7 -18.91 39.68 50.39
C TRP A 7 -20.08 38.73 50.12
N ARG A 8 -20.04 38.08 48.95
CA ARG A 8 -20.41 36.68 48.59
C ARG A 8 -20.89 36.70 47.12
N GLY A 9 -20.52 35.81 46.21
CA GLY A 9 -19.76 34.57 46.24
C GLY A 9 -19.65 34.03 44.80
N LEU A 10 -18.71 33.12 44.60
CA LEU A 10 -18.34 32.44 43.34
C LEU A 10 -19.51 31.83 42.57
N TRP A 11 -19.40 31.82 41.23
CA TRP A 11 -19.76 30.66 40.41
C TRP A 11 -18.74 30.50 39.27
N ALA A 12 -17.64 29.77 39.54
CA ALA A 12 -16.82 29.21 38.48
C ALA A 12 -17.43 27.86 38.08
N ALA A 13 -18.23 27.85 37.01
CA ALA A 13 -18.72 26.61 36.42
C ALA A 13 -17.56 25.91 35.70
N ALA A 14 -16.93 24.95 36.38
CA ALA A 14 -15.96 24.05 35.76
C ALA A 14 -16.71 23.08 34.85
N SER A 15 -16.69 23.34 33.54
CA SER A 15 -17.13 22.37 32.53
C SER A 15 -16.15 21.20 32.50
N LEU A 16 -16.45 20.12 33.24
CA LEU A 16 -15.84 18.83 32.96
C LEU A 16 -16.41 18.32 31.62
N LEU A 17 -15.67 18.57 30.54
CA LEU A 17 -15.79 17.75 29.33
C LEU A 17 -15.34 16.34 29.72
N ALA A 18 -16.29 15.45 29.89
CA ALA A 18 -16.03 14.03 30.04
C ALA A 18 -15.31 13.54 28.77
N MET A 19 -13.99 13.39 28.87
CA MET A 19 -13.22 12.64 27.88
C MET A 19 -13.56 11.17 28.08
N LEU A 20 -14.59 10.69 27.37
CA LEU A 20 -14.82 9.26 27.26
C LEU A 20 -13.62 8.64 26.55
N PRO A 21 -13.06 7.53 27.06
CA PRO A 21 -12.01 6.83 26.34
C PRO A 21 -12.56 6.42 24.98
N ALA A 22 -11.83 6.77 23.91
CA ALA A 22 -12.11 6.22 22.60
C ALA A 22 -11.84 4.71 22.70
N GLU A 23 -12.90 3.91 22.65
CA GLU A 23 -12.76 2.46 22.52
C GLU A 23 -11.97 2.20 21.24
N ALA A 24 -10.78 1.60 21.39
CA ALA A 24 -9.94 1.25 20.27
C ALA A 24 -10.62 0.09 19.53
N ILE A 25 -11.33 0.41 18.44
CA ILE A 25 -11.82 -0.61 17.51
C ILE A 25 -10.59 -1.37 17.03
N GLU A 26 -10.54 -2.67 17.32
CA GLU A 26 -9.44 -3.52 16.88
C GLU A 26 -9.40 -3.50 15.35
N SER A 27 -8.32 -2.93 14.80
CA SER A 27 -8.19 -2.77 13.35
C SER A 27 -8.06 -4.13 12.70
N GLN A 28 -9.04 -4.50 11.86
CA GLN A 28 -9.05 -5.75 11.10
C GLN A 28 -7.80 -5.92 10.21
N ALA A 29 -7.14 -4.81 9.85
CA ALA A 29 -5.95 -4.80 9.01
C ALA A 29 -4.62 -4.86 9.80
N LEU A 30 -4.65 -4.82 11.13
CA LEU A 30 -3.45 -4.65 11.97
C LEU A 30 -2.41 -5.75 11.74
N GLY A 31 -2.83 -7.02 11.70
CA GLY A 31 -1.94 -8.16 11.46
C GLY A 31 -1.28 -8.15 10.09
N VAL A 32 -1.90 -7.51 9.09
CA VAL A 32 -1.33 -7.38 7.74
C VAL A 32 -0.35 -6.21 7.65
N VAL A 33 -0.63 -5.10 8.33
CA VAL A 33 0.23 -3.90 8.32
C VAL A 33 1.49 -4.12 9.14
N GLN A 34 1.39 -4.71 10.33
CA GLN A 34 2.55 -4.95 11.20
C GLN A 34 3.58 -5.92 10.60
N ALA A 35 3.13 -6.82 9.71
CA ALA A 35 4.00 -7.78 9.05
C ALA A 35 4.81 -7.19 7.88
N VAL A 36 4.67 -5.89 7.55
CA VAL A 36 5.37 -5.24 6.45
C VAL A 36 6.81 -4.88 6.89
N PRO A 37 7.87 -5.57 6.41
CA PRO A 37 9.24 -5.23 6.76
C PRO A 37 9.61 -3.77 6.42
N PRO A 38 10.54 -3.15 7.17
CA PRO A 38 10.90 -1.73 7.02
C PRO A 38 11.53 -1.37 5.67
N ARG A 39 11.95 -2.37 4.88
CA ARG A 39 12.45 -2.17 3.51
C ARG A 39 11.34 -1.98 2.48
N ILE A 40 10.08 -2.23 2.85
CA ILE A 40 8.94 -1.95 1.97
C ILE A 40 8.59 -0.48 2.12
N HIS A 41 8.88 0.31 1.09
CA HIS A 41 8.60 1.74 1.11
C HIS A 41 7.20 2.08 0.58
N ARG A 42 6.61 1.24 -0.29
CA ARG A 42 5.24 1.44 -0.80
C ARG A 42 4.49 0.14 -1.08
N VAL A 43 3.18 0.19 -0.86
CA VAL A 43 2.22 -0.86 -1.20
C VAL A 43 1.04 -0.24 -1.94
N PHE A 44 0.64 -0.83 -3.08
CA PHE A 44 -0.44 -0.34 -3.93
C PHE A 44 -1.50 -1.43 -4.11
N PRO A 45 -2.78 -1.19 -3.76
CA PRO A 45 -3.86 -2.12 -4.08
C PRO A 45 -4.04 -2.22 -5.59
N CYS A 46 -4.31 -3.42 -6.08
CA CYS A 46 -4.17 -3.77 -7.49
C CYS A 46 -5.27 -4.66 -8.06
N GLY A 47 -6.51 -4.23 -7.89
CA GLY A 47 -7.68 -4.92 -8.44
C GLY A 47 -7.99 -6.23 -7.72
N ASN A 48 -9.14 -6.81 -8.07
CA ASN A 48 -9.67 -7.99 -7.39
C ASN A 48 -9.44 -9.26 -8.21
N TRP A 49 -9.42 -10.40 -7.53
CA TRP A 49 -9.43 -11.72 -8.15
C TRP A 49 -10.48 -12.61 -7.52
N SER A 50 -10.92 -13.60 -8.29
CA SER A 50 -11.80 -14.65 -7.81
C SER A 50 -11.50 -15.95 -8.56
N GLN A 51 -11.32 -17.04 -7.83
CA GLN A 51 -11.07 -18.36 -8.40
C GLN A 51 -11.62 -19.45 -7.46
N SER A 52 -12.37 -20.41 -8.02
CA SER A 52 -12.87 -21.58 -7.29
C SER A 52 -13.64 -21.25 -6.00
N GLY A 53 -14.43 -20.17 -5.99
CA GLY A 53 -15.19 -19.75 -4.81
C GLY A 53 -14.40 -18.94 -3.77
N HIS A 54 -13.10 -18.75 -3.98
CA HIS A 54 -12.26 -17.85 -3.20
C HIS A 54 -12.07 -16.52 -3.94
N GLY A 55 -11.76 -15.47 -3.19
CA GLY A 55 -11.46 -14.18 -3.77
C GLY A 55 -10.64 -13.29 -2.85
N GLY A 56 -10.26 -12.15 -3.39
CA GLY A 56 -9.57 -11.09 -2.69
C GLY A 56 -9.01 -10.09 -3.68
N TYR A 57 -7.84 -9.54 -3.39
CA TYR A 57 -7.22 -8.51 -4.22
C TYR A 57 -5.73 -8.75 -4.41
N TYR A 58 -5.17 -8.22 -5.49
CA TYR A 58 -3.73 -8.13 -5.63
C TYR A 58 -3.23 -6.84 -5.00
N ARG A 59 -1.99 -6.81 -4.53
CA ARG A 59 -1.28 -5.58 -4.22
C ARG A 59 0.14 -5.64 -4.75
N VAL A 60 0.67 -4.51 -5.18
CA VAL A 60 2.06 -4.38 -5.61
C VAL A 60 2.86 -3.81 -4.46
N VAL A 61 3.95 -4.48 -4.13
CA VAL A 61 4.87 -4.10 -3.07
C VAL A 61 6.17 -3.66 -3.70
N LEU A 62 6.62 -2.45 -3.35
CA LEU A 62 7.92 -1.92 -3.73
C LEU A 62 8.83 -1.98 -2.51
N ALA A 63 9.97 -2.65 -2.65
CA ALA A 63 10.96 -2.81 -1.62
C ALA A 63 12.32 -2.25 -2.05
N ASP A 64 13.01 -1.58 -1.13
CA ASP A 64 14.33 -1.04 -1.38
C ASP A 64 15.40 -2.13 -1.27
N VAL A 65 16.25 -2.21 -2.30
CA VAL A 65 17.47 -3.01 -2.25
C VAL A 65 18.53 -2.21 -1.47
N SER A 66 19.31 -2.93 -0.65
CA SER A 66 20.29 -2.37 0.30
C SER A 66 21.06 -1.16 -0.25
N GLY A 67 20.94 0.00 0.40
CA GLY A 67 21.59 1.24 -0.01
C GLY A 67 20.73 2.18 -0.88
N GLY A 68 19.48 1.81 -1.20
CA GLY A 68 18.54 2.65 -1.96
C GLY A 68 18.83 2.72 -3.46
N VAL A 69 19.68 1.82 -3.96
CA VAL A 69 20.19 1.84 -5.34
C VAL A 69 19.23 1.20 -6.36
N GLY A 70 18.11 0.62 -5.88
CA GLY A 70 17.12 -0.01 -6.73
C GLY A 70 15.87 -0.42 -5.97
N THR A 71 14.83 -0.77 -6.74
CA THR A 71 13.53 -1.19 -6.23
C THR A 71 13.21 -2.60 -6.70
N GLU A 72 13.01 -3.51 -5.75
CA GLU A 72 12.38 -4.79 -6.04
C GLU A 72 10.86 -4.63 -6.07
N VAL A 73 10.26 -5.26 -7.08
CA VAL A 73 8.81 -5.27 -7.30
C VAL A 73 8.27 -6.66 -7.01
N TYR A 74 7.26 -6.72 -6.15
CA TYR A 74 6.53 -7.94 -5.83
C TYR A 74 5.04 -7.74 -6.09
N ILE A 75 4.39 -8.81 -6.55
CA ILE A 75 2.94 -8.91 -6.61
C ILE A 75 2.51 -9.83 -5.47
N GLN A 76 1.70 -9.33 -4.56
CA GLN A 76 1.09 -10.13 -3.52
C GLN A 76 -0.37 -10.40 -3.85
N THR A 77 -0.75 -11.67 -3.75
CA THR A 77 -2.14 -12.10 -3.86
C THR A 77 -2.71 -12.18 -2.45
N MET A 78 -3.63 -11.29 -2.11
CA MET A 78 -4.31 -11.26 -0.81
C MET A 78 -5.62 -12.00 -0.92
N GLN A 79 -5.89 -12.92 0.01
CA GLN A 79 -7.16 -13.60 0.14
C GLN A 79 -8.00 -12.93 1.22
N GLU A 80 -9.28 -12.74 0.90
CA GLU A 80 -10.29 -12.25 1.83
C GLU A 80 -11.17 -13.43 2.26
N THR A 81 -11.29 -13.64 3.56
CA THR A 81 -12.20 -14.66 4.12
C THR A 81 -13.16 -13.98 5.08
N VAL A 82 -14.46 -14.09 4.83
CA VAL A 82 -15.50 -13.53 5.69
C VAL A 82 -16.17 -14.65 6.46
N THR A 83 -16.06 -14.63 7.79
CA THR A 83 -16.70 -15.59 8.70
C THR A 83 -17.59 -14.84 9.68
N GLY A 84 -18.91 -14.85 9.45
CA GLY A 84 -19.85 -14.05 10.22
C GLY A 84 -19.60 -12.55 10.01
N ALA A 85 -19.27 -11.83 11.08
CA ALA A 85 -18.94 -10.40 11.04
C ALA A 85 -17.42 -10.12 10.87
N ASN A 86 -16.59 -11.17 10.80
CA ASN A 86 -15.14 -11.03 10.78
C ASN A 86 -14.60 -11.13 9.35
N LEU A 87 -13.77 -10.16 8.97
CA LEU A 87 -12.94 -10.20 7.77
C LEU A 87 -11.51 -10.61 8.15
N THR A 88 -11.03 -11.69 7.56
CA THR A 88 -9.64 -12.12 7.67
C THR A 88 -8.93 -11.87 6.34
N LEU A 89 -7.78 -11.20 6.41
CA LEU A 89 -6.89 -10.95 5.29
C LEU A 89 -5.63 -11.77 5.45
N SER A 90 -5.29 -12.57 4.44
CA SER A 90 -4.04 -13.34 4.42
C SER A 90 -3.31 -13.21 3.08
N THR A 91 -1.99 -13.20 3.13
CA THR A 91 -1.16 -13.29 1.92
C THR A 91 -1.18 -14.73 1.44
N LEU A 92 -1.80 -15.00 0.29
CA LEU A 92 -1.81 -16.32 -0.34
C LEU A 92 -0.46 -16.60 -1.01
N GLU A 93 0.07 -15.61 -1.73
CA GLU A 93 1.31 -15.74 -2.49
C GLU A 93 2.03 -14.38 -2.61
N THR A 94 3.36 -14.43 -2.69
CA THR A 94 4.21 -13.29 -3.06
C THR A 94 5.06 -13.69 -4.27
N THR A 95 4.80 -13.08 -5.42
CA THR A 95 5.48 -13.37 -6.68
C THR A 95 6.45 -12.22 -7.00
N PRO A 96 7.78 -12.46 -7.13
CA PRO A 96 8.71 -11.44 -7.59
C PRO A 96 8.51 -11.15 -9.09
N VAL A 97 8.60 -9.89 -9.49
CA VAL A 97 8.63 -9.51 -10.91
C VAL A 97 10.06 -9.64 -11.40
N ARG A 98 10.43 -10.84 -11.85
CA ARG A 98 11.83 -11.23 -12.10
C ARG A 98 12.54 -10.35 -13.13
N GLU A 99 11.82 -9.86 -14.13
CA GLU A 99 12.35 -8.99 -15.17
C GLU A 99 12.73 -7.59 -14.66
N LEU A 100 12.26 -7.22 -13.46
CA LEU A 100 12.59 -5.95 -12.80
C LEU A 100 13.54 -6.14 -11.62
N ASN A 101 13.53 -7.34 -11.03
CA ASN A 101 14.38 -7.72 -9.90
C ASN A 101 15.63 -8.45 -10.40
N ASP A 102 16.30 -7.86 -11.40
CA ASP A 102 17.55 -8.38 -11.97
C ASP A 102 18.74 -7.81 -11.18
N ASP A 103 19.67 -8.67 -10.77
CA ASP A 103 20.87 -8.30 -10.03
C ASP A 103 21.96 -7.69 -10.94
N HIS A 104 21.80 -7.80 -12.26
CA HIS A 104 22.71 -7.24 -13.26
C HIS A 104 22.30 -5.84 -13.75
N GLY A 105 21.14 -5.32 -13.33
CA GLY A 105 20.70 -3.97 -13.64
C GLY A 105 19.46 -3.57 -12.85
N GLN A 106 19.51 -2.40 -12.20
CA GLN A 106 18.47 -2.01 -11.25
C GLN A 106 17.50 -0.99 -11.85
N TYR A 107 16.20 -1.25 -11.63
CA TYR A 107 15.15 -0.26 -11.84
C TYR A 107 14.88 0.50 -10.54
N LEU A 108 14.85 1.83 -10.63
CA LEU A 108 14.30 2.67 -9.58
C LEU A 108 12.85 3.00 -9.91
N VAL A 109 11.90 2.39 -9.19
CA VAL A 109 10.46 2.57 -9.46
C VAL A 109 9.95 3.78 -8.68
N SER A 110 9.58 4.84 -9.41
CA SER A 110 9.10 6.10 -8.83
C SER A 110 7.59 6.09 -8.51
N SER A 111 6.81 5.29 -9.24
CA SER A 111 5.37 5.18 -9.02
C SER A 111 4.80 3.90 -9.63
N ALA A 112 3.70 3.44 -9.03
CA ALA A 112 2.85 2.39 -9.57
C ALA A 112 1.40 2.89 -9.63
N LYS A 113 0.69 2.51 -10.68
CA LYS A 113 -0.75 2.72 -10.83
C LYS A 113 -1.39 1.40 -11.20
N CYS A 114 -2.43 1.02 -10.48
CA CYS A 114 -3.26 -0.10 -10.93
C CYS A 114 -4.45 0.37 -11.75
N VAL A 115 -4.71 -0.36 -12.82
CA VAL A 115 -5.84 -0.17 -13.72
C VAL A 115 -6.55 -1.51 -13.84
N SER A 116 -7.79 -1.59 -13.35
CA SER A 116 -8.64 -2.74 -13.61
C SER A 116 -9.19 -2.64 -15.03
N LYS A 117 -8.98 -3.67 -15.85
CA LYS A 117 -9.57 -3.79 -17.20
C LYS A 117 -10.33 -5.11 -17.30
N GLY A 118 -11.63 -5.07 -16.98
CA GLY A 118 -12.44 -6.28 -16.83
C GLY A 118 -11.91 -7.15 -15.70
N ALA A 119 -11.76 -8.46 -15.94
CA ALA A 119 -11.20 -9.41 -14.97
C ALA A 119 -9.67 -9.35 -14.81
N LYS A 120 -8.97 -8.46 -15.54
CA LYS A 120 -7.50 -8.35 -15.50
C LYS A 120 -7.09 -7.15 -14.65
N GLY A 121 -6.23 -7.38 -13.67
CA GLY A 121 -5.47 -6.32 -13.02
C GLY A 121 -4.27 -5.94 -13.89
N ILE A 122 -4.10 -4.65 -14.18
CA ILE A 122 -2.94 -4.14 -14.91
C ILE A 122 -2.20 -3.19 -13.97
N VAL A 123 -0.92 -3.46 -13.74
CA VAL A 123 0.00 -2.56 -13.06
C VAL A 123 0.76 -1.76 -14.10
N GLU A 124 0.75 -0.45 -13.98
CA GLU A 124 1.61 0.46 -14.74
C GLU A 124 2.65 1.05 -13.78
N LEU A 125 3.91 0.76 -14.03
CA LEU A 125 5.04 1.27 -13.27
C LEU A 125 5.76 2.34 -14.08
N LYS A 126 6.24 3.37 -13.38
CA LYS A 126 7.22 4.32 -13.93
C LYS A 126 8.55 4.09 -13.23
N ALA A 127 9.58 3.83 -14.02
CA ALA A 127 10.92 3.57 -13.48
C ALA A 127 12.00 4.26 -14.30
N THR A 128 13.19 4.38 -13.73
CA THR A 128 14.44 4.67 -14.45
C THR A 128 15.35 3.46 -14.32
N PHE A 129 16.14 3.16 -15.34
CA PHE A 129 17.09 2.05 -15.31
C PHE A 129 18.52 2.61 -15.12
N GLU A 130 19.28 2.02 -14.20
CA GLU A 130 20.60 2.54 -13.81
C GLU A 130 21.59 2.63 -14.99
N HIS A 131 21.47 1.73 -15.97
CA HIS A 131 22.39 1.66 -17.12
C HIS A 131 21.89 2.40 -18.36
N ASP A 132 20.82 3.19 -18.27
CA ASP A 132 20.38 3.99 -19.40
C ASP A 132 21.29 5.20 -19.64
N GLU A 133 21.75 5.35 -20.88
CA GLU A 133 22.31 6.62 -21.34
C GLU A 133 21.19 7.68 -21.41
N GLY A 134 21.24 8.69 -20.53
CA GLY A 134 20.37 9.86 -20.60
C GLY A 134 19.14 9.88 -19.69
N ASN A 135 19.10 9.09 -18.61
CA ASN A 135 18.01 9.09 -17.60
C ASN A 135 16.62 9.00 -18.24
N VAL A 136 16.40 8.02 -19.12
CA VAL A 136 15.09 7.84 -19.78
C VAL A 136 14.08 7.23 -18.83
N ALA A 137 12.81 7.59 -19.01
CA ALA A 137 11.72 7.04 -18.21
C ALA A 137 11.19 5.76 -18.87
N HIS A 138 11.07 4.69 -18.11
CA HIS A 138 10.42 3.45 -18.51
C HIS A 138 8.97 3.43 -18.05
N ARG A 139 8.06 3.09 -18.97
CA ARG A 139 6.70 2.66 -18.64
C ARG A 139 6.64 1.15 -18.75
N ILE A 140 6.59 0.50 -17.60
CA ILE A 140 6.49 -0.95 -17.52
C ILE A 140 5.05 -1.31 -17.19
N ARG A 141 4.50 -2.26 -17.94
CA ARG A 141 3.15 -2.73 -17.78
C ARG A 141 3.17 -4.20 -17.41
N VAL A 142 2.63 -4.53 -16.24
CA VAL A 142 2.46 -5.89 -15.74
C VAL A 142 0.97 -6.24 -15.77
N VAL A 143 0.61 -7.30 -16.48
CA VAL A 143 -0.77 -7.79 -16.61
C VAL A 143 -0.90 -9.04 -15.75
N LEU A 144 -1.73 -8.96 -14.72
CA LEU A 144 -2.07 -10.07 -13.84
C LEU A 144 -3.03 -11.00 -14.57
N THR A 145 -2.68 -12.27 -14.71
CA THR A 145 -3.47 -13.26 -15.47
C THR A 145 -4.16 -14.28 -14.58
N ALA A 146 -3.54 -14.63 -13.45
CA ALA A 146 -4.07 -15.51 -12.40
C ALA A 146 -3.26 -15.26 -11.11
N PRO A 147 -3.70 -15.73 -9.93
CA PRO A 147 -2.81 -15.85 -8.77
C PRO A 147 -1.46 -16.48 -9.17
N GLY A 148 -0.37 -15.83 -8.77
CA GLY A 148 0.99 -16.27 -9.07
C GLY A 148 1.48 -16.06 -10.51
N SER A 149 0.66 -15.54 -11.42
CA SER A 149 0.98 -15.46 -12.85
C SER A 149 0.78 -14.06 -13.43
N TYR A 150 1.76 -13.58 -14.20
CA TYR A 150 1.73 -12.29 -14.88
C TYR A 150 2.36 -12.33 -16.28
N LYS A 151 2.11 -11.28 -17.05
CA LYS A 151 2.84 -10.93 -18.28
C LYS A 151 3.40 -9.53 -18.16
N ILE A 152 4.59 -9.28 -18.70
CA ILE A 152 5.23 -7.97 -18.64
C ILE A 152 5.52 -7.41 -20.03
N SER A 153 5.49 -6.08 -20.14
CA SER A 153 5.97 -5.33 -21.30
C SER A 153 6.61 -4.04 -20.82
N ASN A 154 7.64 -3.57 -21.53
CA ASN A 154 8.39 -2.37 -21.19
C ASN A 154 8.41 -1.44 -22.40
N THR A 155 8.14 -0.16 -22.20
CA THR A 155 8.23 0.87 -23.23
C THR A 155 9.07 2.03 -22.71
N VAL A 156 10.15 2.34 -23.43
CA VAL A 156 10.99 3.50 -23.16
C VAL A 156 10.24 4.76 -23.60
N VAL A 157 10.11 5.72 -22.70
CA VAL A 157 9.54 7.04 -22.96
C VAL A 157 10.68 8.04 -22.98
N ARG A 158 11.08 8.44 -24.17
CA ARG A 158 12.00 9.57 -24.35
C ARG A 158 11.21 10.85 -24.14
N SER A 159 11.70 11.72 -23.27
CA SER A 159 11.22 13.10 -23.22
C SER A 159 11.49 13.75 -24.59
N PRO A 160 10.50 14.42 -25.19
CA PRO A 160 10.71 15.16 -26.44
C PRO A 160 11.72 16.30 -26.27
#